data_AF-A0A2M8NHT3-F1
#
_entry.id   AF-A0A2M8NHT3-F1
#
_cell.length_a   1.000
_cell.length_b   1.000
_cell.length_c   1.000
_cell.angle_alpha   90.00
_cell.angle_beta   90.00
_cell.angle_gamma   90.00
#
_symmetry.space_group_name_H-M   'P 1'
#
loop_
_entity.id
_entity.type
_entity.pdbx_description
1 polymer ?
#
loop_
_entity_poly.entity_id
_entity_poly.type
_entity_poly.pdbx_seq_one_letter_code
_entity_poly.pdbx_strand_id
1 'polypeptide(L)'
;MSDPDPDWEPASESARACRGVRREPRIDLRRSYDIKYLTELEFVGSHVQFQQMPFTQTDLNLERSSVDAAISNADHLSRLMGKEFSSRPLSPKVQAISGDRDTSAAVLVKGGDIATRAVLTEILRTDDILHIQQKVVEGLIVPRY
;
A
#
# COMPACT_ATOMS: atom_id res chain seq x y z
N MET A 1 -8.75 -46.19 40.73
CA MET A 1 -8.82 -45.10 41.72
C MET A 1 -7.41 -44.62 41.96
N SER A 2 -7.02 -43.59 41.21
CA SER A 2 -5.90 -42.69 41.49
C SER A 2 -6.33 -41.37 40.84
N ASP A 3 -6.32 -40.32 41.64
CA ASP A 3 -6.90 -39.01 41.35
C ASP A 3 -6.20 -38.29 40.17
N PRO A 4 -6.94 -37.51 39.37
CA PRO A 4 -6.34 -36.61 38.39
C PRO A 4 -5.89 -35.28 39.04
N ASP A 5 -4.74 -34.79 38.59
CA ASP A 5 -4.15 -33.48 38.88
C ASP A 5 -5.18 -32.33 38.85
N PRO A 6 -5.22 -31.47 39.88
CA PRO A 6 -5.82 -30.15 39.81
C PRO A 6 -4.69 -29.14 39.50
N ASP A 7 -4.73 -28.51 38.33
CA ASP A 7 -4.22 -27.14 38.07
C ASP A 7 -4.07 -26.88 36.56
N TRP A 8 -5.21 -26.95 35.85
CA TRP A 8 -5.37 -26.26 34.59
C TRP A 8 -6.46 -25.19 34.76
N GLU A 9 -6.05 -24.01 35.22
CA GLU A 9 -6.88 -22.82 35.10
C GLU A 9 -6.91 -22.40 33.63
N PRO A 10 -8.08 -22.30 32.97
CA PRO A 10 -8.14 -21.66 31.68
C PRO A 10 -7.73 -20.19 31.87
N ALA A 11 -6.84 -19.71 31.01
CA ALA A 11 -6.43 -18.31 30.91
C ALA A 11 -7.66 -17.41 30.65
N SER A 12 -8.41 -17.10 31.71
CA SER A 12 -9.64 -16.33 31.66
C SER A 12 -9.58 -15.14 32.62
N GLU A 13 -8.48 -14.38 32.61
CA GLU A 13 -8.46 -13.10 33.34
C GLU A 13 -7.48 -12.04 32.82
N SER A 14 -6.92 -12.19 31.61
CA SER A 14 -6.15 -11.11 30.96
C SER A 14 -6.92 -10.37 29.85
N ALA A 15 -8.16 -10.76 29.56
CA ALA A 15 -9.01 -10.14 28.54
C ALA A 15 -9.94 -9.02 29.07
N ARG A 16 -9.67 -8.48 30.27
CA ARG A 16 -10.39 -7.35 30.84
C ARG A 16 -9.42 -6.25 31.25
N ALA A 17 -9.18 -5.29 30.35
CA ALA A 17 -9.17 -3.84 30.62
C ALA A 17 -8.47 -3.04 29.51
N CYS A 18 -9.08 -2.98 28.32
CA CYS A 18 -8.88 -1.85 27.40
C CYS A 18 -10.24 -1.36 26.91
N ARG A 19 -11.13 -0.92 27.83
CA ARG A 19 -12.20 0.01 27.46
C ARG A 19 -11.60 1.41 27.35
N GLY A 20 -10.61 1.55 26.46
CA GLY A 20 -10.13 2.85 26.03
C GLY A 20 -11.21 3.49 25.15
N VAL A 21 -11.36 4.80 25.27
CA VAL A 21 -12.09 5.63 24.30
C VAL A 21 -11.73 5.11 22.91
N ARG A 22 -12.71 4.57 22.16
CA ARG A 22 -12.47 4.13 20.78
C ARG A 22 -12.19 5.37 19.96
N ARG A 23 -10.92 5.76 19.88
CA ARG A 23 -10.46 6.78 18.93
C ARG A 23 -10.53 6.19 17.53
N GLU A 24 -10.98 6.97 16.58
CA GLU A 24 -10.94 6.58 15.17
C GLU A 24 -9.48 6.36 14.76
N PRO A 25 -9.14 5.25 14.09
CA PRO A 25 -7.79 5.03 13.56
C PRO A 25 -7.39 6.16 12.61
N ARG A 26 -6.17 6.66 12.74
CA ARG A 26 -5.58 7.67 11.85
C ARG A 26 -4.75 6.99 10.78
N ILE A 27 -5.08 7.25 9.53
CA ILE A 27 -4.45 6.62 8.37
C ILE A 27 -3.63 7.66 7.62
N ASP A 28 -2.38 7.33 7.30
CA ASP A 28 -1.56 8.15 6.41
C ASP A 28 -2.19 8.25 5.01
N LEU A 29 -2.48 9.48 4.58
CA LEU A 29 -2.96 9.78 3.24
C LEU A 29 -1.91 10.60 2.47
N ARG A 30 -1.26 9.95 1.50
CA ARG A 30 -0.21 10.58 0.70
C ARG A 30 -0.78 11.34 -0.50
N ARG A 31 0.04 12.25 -1.07
CA ARG A 31 -0.31 13.04 -2.26
C ARG A 31 -0.13 12.30 -3.59
N SER A 32 0.55 11.16 -3.60
CA SER A 32 0.61 10.29 -4.79
C SER A 32 -0.81 9.84 -5.13
N TYR A 33 -1.21 9.99 -6.40
CA TYR A 33 -2.56 9.65 -6.85
C TYR A 33 -2.87 8.17 -6.58
N ASP A 34 -1.96 7.28 -6.95
CA ASP A 34 -2.14 5.83 -6.79
C ASP A 34 -2.30 5.45 -5.32
N ILE A 35 -1.40 5.94 -4.46
CA ILE A 35 -1.49 5.66 -3.03
C ILE A 35 -2.75 6.27 -2.42
N LYS A 36 -3.10 7.51 -2.78
CA LYS A 36 -4.31 8.15 -2.27
C LYS A 36 -5.55 7.32 -2.62
N TYR A 37 -5.66 6.92 -3.89
CA TYR A 37 -6.76 6.12 -4.39
C TYR A 37 -6.83 4.76 -3.69
N LEU A 38 -5.70 4.05 -3.58
CA LEU A 38 -5.63 2.77 -2.87
C LEU A 38 -5.97 2.91 -1.38
N THR A 39 -5.55 3.98 -0.72
CA THR A 39 -5.88 4.26 0.69
C THR A 39 -7.38 4.52 0.86
N GLU A 40 -7.98 5.36 0.03
CA GLU A 40 -9.42 5.61 0.07
C GLU A 40 -10.21 4.32 -0.22
N LEU A 41 -9.75 3.52 -1.18
CA LEU A 41 -10.36 2.26 -1.56
C LEU A 41 -10.25 1.22 -0.43
N GLU A 42 -9.09 1.06 0.20
CA GLU A 42 -8.89 0.10 1.29
C GLU A 42 -9.83 0.39 2.46
N PHE A 43 -9.91 1.67 2.85
CA PHE A 43 -10.67 2.10 4.02
C PHE A 43 -12.11 2.56 3.72
N VAL A 44 -12.62 2.40 2.49
CA VAL A 44 -14.01 2.78 2.20
C VAL A 44 -14.99 2.01 3.10
N GLY A 45 -15.92 2.74 3.72
CA GLY A 45 -16.89 2.21 4.69
C GLY A 45 -16.35 2.00 6.10
N SER A 46 -15.09 2.36 6.37
CA SER A 46 -14.47 2.29 7.70
C SER A 46 -14.51 3.65 8.40
N HIS A 47 -14.69 3.65 9.73
CA HIS A 47 -14.58 4.86 10.55
C HIS A 47 -13.11 5.17 10.83
N VAL A 48 -12.48 5.93 9.93
CA VAL A 48 -11.06 6.32 10.03
C VAL A 48 -10.87 7.81 9.77
N GLN A 49 -9.78 8.37 10.29
CA GLN A 49 -9.35 9.73 10.02
C GLN A 49 -8.15 9.73 9.08
N PHE A 50 -8.28 10.38 7.92
CA PHE A 50 -7.16 10.53 7.01
C PHE A 50 -6.28 11.70 7.43
N GLN A 51 -4.99 11.44 7.61
CA GLN A 51 -4.00 12.46 7.94
C GLN A 51 -3.03 12.62 6.78
N GLN A 52 -3.06 13.80 6.16
CA GLN A 52 -2.19 14.08 5.03
C GLN A 52 -0.76 14.40 5.50
N MET A 53 0.23 13.69 4.96
CA MET A 53 1.63 13.93 5.31
C MET A 53 2.61 13.61 4.15
N PRO A 54 3.85 14.12 4.22
CA PRO A 54 4.91 13.74 3.29
C PRO A 54 5.34 12.29 3.51
N PHE A 55 5.64 11.57 2.41
CA PHE A 55 6.14 10.19 2.46
C PHE A 55 7.39 10.01 3.32
N THR A 56 8.29 11.00 3.31
CA THR A 56 9.53 10.99 4.11
C THR A 56 9.28 10.98 5.62
N GLN A 57 8.05 11.23 6.07
CA GLN A 57 7.68 11.25 7.47
C GLN A 57 6.79 10.07 7.88
N THR A 58 6.39 9.19 6.96
CA THR A 58 5.48 8.06 7.27
C THR A 58 6.05 7.20 8.41
N ASP A 59 7.34 6.86 8.34
CA ASP A 59 7.99 5.98 9.34
C ASP A 59 8.01 6.60 10.73
N LEU A 60 8.42 7.87 10.81
CA LEU A 60 8.46 8.62 12.06
C LEU A 60 7.07 8.76 12.68
N ASN A 61 6.04 8.95 11.85
CA ASN A 61 4.67 9.11 12.32
C ASN A 61 4.03 7.79 12.75
N LEU A 62 4.39 6.67 12.10
CA LEU A 62 4.05 5.33 12.58
C LEU A 62 4.71 5.05 13.94
N GLU A 63 6.01 5.35 14.10
CA GLU A 63 6.75 5.17 15.36
C GLU A 63 6.20 6.02 16.50
N ARG A 64 5.87 7.28 16.22
CA ARG A 64 5.30 8.20 17.21
C ARG A 64 3.81 7.96 17.47
N SER A 65 3.21 6.96 16.82
CA SER A 65 1.78 6.71 16.89
C SER A 65 0.95 7.96 16.59
N SER A 66 1.42 8.84 15.69
CA SER A 66 0.63 9.95 15.16
C SER A 66 -0.28 9.49 14.02
N VAL A 67 0.09 8.41 13.33
CA VAL A 67 -0.81 7.56 12.54
C VAL A 67 -0.77 6.12 13.04
N ASP A 68 -1.85 5.40 12.81
CA ASP A 68 -2.05 4.02 13.23
C ASP A 68 -1.80 3.04 12.05
N ALA A 69 -1.86 3.49 10.79
CA ALA A 69 -1.49 2.68 9.62
C ALA A 69 -1.13 3.52 8.39
N ALA A 70 -0.41 2.90 7.45
CA ALA A 70 -0.08 3.46 6.13
C ALA A 70 -0.08 2.35 5.07
N ILE A 71 -0.52 2.67 3.85
CA ILE A 71 -0.29 1.83 2.67
C ILE A 71 1.06 2.20 2.08
N SER A 72 1.90 1.23 1.71
CA SER A 72 3.19 1.46 1.05
C SER A 72 3.58 0.33 0.10
N ASN A 73 4.64 0.55 -0.68
CA ASN A 73 5.20 -0.47 -1.57
C ASN A 73 6.10 -1.45 -0.79
N ALA A 74 6.39 -2.60 -1.40
CA ALA A 74 7.18 -3.66 -0.78
C ALA A 74 8.60 -3.19 -0.41
N ASP A 75 9.24 -2.38 -1.26
CA ASP A 75 10.59 -1.85 -1.01
C ASP A 75 10.64 -1.03 0.28
N HIS A 76 9.66 -0.16 0.49
CA HIS A 76 9.59 0.63 1.72
C HIS A 76 9.26 -0.23 2.94
N LEU A 77 8.34 -1.18 2.81
CA LEU A 77 7.99 -2.10 3.89
C LEU A 77 9.19 -2.95 4.32
N SER A 78 10.02 -3.41 3.38
CA SER A 78 11.23 -4.19 3.68
C SER A 78 12.22 -3.46 4.61
N ARG A 79 12.26 -2.11 4.54
CA ARG A 79 13.08 -1.27 5.43
C ARG A 79 12.51 -1.12 6.83
N LEU A 80 11.20 -1.35 6.98
CA LEU A 80 10.48 -1.32 8.24
C LEU A 80 10.39 -2.70 8.91
N MET A 81 10.65 -3.77 8.16
CA MET A 81 10.65 -5.13 8.68
C MET A 81 11.78 -5.30 9.71
N GLY A 82 11.41 -5.61 10.96
CA GLY A 82 12.30 -5.66 12.12
C GLY A 82 11.93 -4.68 13.24
N LYS A 83 10.99 -3.75 13.00
CA LYS A 83 10.34 -2.93 14.03
C LYS A 83 9.02 -3.58 14.48
N GLU A 84 8.36 -3.02 15.49
CA GLU A 84 7.05 -3.46 16.03
C GLU A 84 5.86 -3.24 15.06
N PHE A 85 6.10 -3.17 13.74
CA PHE A 85 5.07 -2.98 12.74
C PHE A 85 4.73 -4.28 12.03
N SER A 86 3.44 -4.61 11.98
CA SER A 86 2.93 -5.67 11.13
C SER A 86 2.59 -5.14 9.74
N SER A 87 2.90 -5.91 8.71
CA SER A 87 2.41 -5.66 7.34
C SER A 87 1.46 -6.77 6.90
N ARG A 88 0.55 -6.41 6.00
CA ARG A 88 -0.33 -7.35 5.30
C ARG A 88 -0.54 -6.88 3.87
N PRO A 89 -0.89 -7.76 2.92
CA PRO A 89 -1.33 -7.33 1.61
C PRO A 89 -2.62 -6.49 1.70
N LEU A 90 -2.90 -5.74 0.63
CA LEU A 90 -4.16 -5.01 0.46
C LEU A 90 -5.36 -5.98 0.53
N SER A 91 -6.53 -5.48 0.92
CA SER A 91 -7.71 -6.34 1.06
C SER A 91 -8.10 -6.98 -0.29
N PRO A 92 -8.76 -8.16 -0.30
CA PRO A 92 -9.19 -8.81 -1.54
C PRO A 92 -10.06 -7.91 -2.44
N LYS A 93 -10.86 -7.00 -1.87
CA LYS A 93 -11.66 -6.05 -2.63
C LYS A 93 -10.79 -5.07 -3.42
N VAL A 94 -9.71 -4.60 -2.80
CA VAL A 94 -8.77 -3.67 -3.43
C VAL A 94 -8.02 -4.40 -4.54
N GLN A 95 -7.50 -5.59 -4.24
CA GLN A 95 -6.82 -6.42 -5.23
C GLN A 95 -7.71 -6.76 -6.43
N ALA A 96 -9.02 -6.98 -6.24
CA ALA A 96 -9.94 -7.25 -7.35
C ALA A 96 -10.17 -6.03 -8.26
N ILE A 97 -10.05 -4.81 -7.71
CA ILE A 97 -10.25 -3.56 -8.45
C ILE A 97 -8.95 -3.12 -9.12
N SER A 98 -7.83 -3.22 -8.42
CA SER A 98 -6.54 -2.86 -8.98
C SER A 98 -6.00 -3.93 -9.92
N GLY A 99 -6.24 -5.22 -9.66
CA GLY A 99 -5.65 -6.32 -10.41
C GLY A 99 -4.12 -6.16 -10.51
N ASP A 100 -3.56 -6.41 -11.69
CA ASP A 100 -2.15 -6.11 -12.02
C ASP A 100 -1.94 -4.65 -12.48
N ARG A 101 -2.93 -3.75 -12.34
CA ARG A 101 -2.83 -2.37 -12.85
C ARG A 101 -2.04 -1.44 -11.94
N ASP A 102 -1.75 -1.85 -10.71
CA ASP A 102 -0.92 -1.08 -9.76
C ASP A 102 0.54 -0.88 -10.26
N THR A 103 0.92 -1.54 -11.35
CA THR A 103 2.24 -1.45 -12.01
C THR A 103 2.16 -1.02 -13.48
N SER A 104 0.99 -0.63 -13.99
CA SER A 104 0.81 -0.30 -15.41
C SER A 104 1.10 1.17 -15.73
N ALA A 105 1.94 1.42 -16.73
CA ALA A 105 2.18 2.76 -17.27
C ALA A 105 1.16 3.08 -18.38
N ALA A 106 0.63 4.32 -18.38
CA ALA A 106 -0.29 4.79 -19.40
C ALA A 106 0.07 6.21 -19.88
N VAL A 107 -0.16 6.49 -21.17
CA VAL A 107 -0.05 7.83 -21.75
C VAL A 107 -1.45 8.39 -21.97
N LEU A 108 -1.72 9.57 -21.41
CA LEU A 108 -3.00 10.25 -21.52
C LEU A 108 -2.90 11.40 -22.53
N VAL A 109 -3.84 11.45 -23.47
CA VAL A 109 -3.97 12.55 -24.45
C VAL A 109 -5.31 13.26 -24.30
N LYS A 110 -5.36 14.52 -24.71
CA LYS A 110 -6.59 15.31 -24.68
C LYS A 110 -7.65 14.67 -25.58
N GLY A 111 -8.90 14.63 -25.10
CA GLY A 111 -10.04 14.20 -25.89
C GLY A 111 -10.17 15.02 -27.17
N GLY A 112 -10.23 14.34 -28.32
CA GLY A 112 -10.30 14.97 -29.65
C GLY A 112 -8.96 15.34 -30.28
N ASP A 113 -7.83 15.13 -29.60
CA ASP A 113 -6.50 15.34 -30.19
C ASP A 113 -6.09 14.14 -31.07
N ILE A 114 -6.63 14.14 -32.29
CA ILE A 114 -6.42 13.06 -33.26
C ILE A 114 -4.95 13.00 -33.69
N ALA A 115 -4.28 14.15 -33.80
CA ALA A 115 -2.90 14.22 -34.27
C ALA A 115 -1.94 13.57 -33.27
N THR A 116 -1.99 13.96 -31.99
CA THR A 116 -1.14 13.33 -30.96
C THR A 116 -1.46 11.86 -30.81
N ARG A 117 -2.74 11.46 -30.85
CA ARG A 117 -3.12 10.04 -30.80
C ARG A 117 -2.50 9.25 -31.95
N ALA A 118 -2.57 9.75 -33.17
CA ALA A 118 -2.03 9.09 -34.35
C ALA A 118 -0.50 8.93 -34.24
N VAL A 119 0.20 9.99 -33.84
CA VAL A 119 1.66 9.98 -33.65
C VAL A 119 2.07 8.98 -32.58
N LEU A 120 1.43 8.98 -31.42
CA LEU A 120 1.75 8.04 -30.35
C LEU A 120 1.47 6.59 -30.76
N THR A 121 0.38 6.34 -31.49
CA THR A 121 0.03 4.99 -31.96
C THR A 121 1.03 4.47 -32.99
N GLU A 122 1.55 5.35 -33.85
CA GLU A 122 2.51 4.97 -34.89
C GLU A 122 3.93 4.72 -34.33
N ILE A 123 4.35 5.56 -33.37
CA ILE A 123 5.74 5.54 -32.87
C ILE A 123 5.90 4.59 -31.68
N LEU A 124 4.90 4.49 -30.79
CA LEU A 124 5.01 3.66 -29.60
C LEU A 124 4.72 2.20 -29.91
N ARG A 125 5.78 1.43 -30.09
CA ARG A 125 5.71 -0.03 -30.17
C ARG A 125 5.88 -0.63 -28.78
N THR A 126 4.77 -1.13 -28.22
CA THR A 126 4.74 -1.60 -26.82
C THR A 126 5.76 -2.69 -26.53
N ASP A 127 5.91 -3.66 -27.43
CA ASP A 127 6.88 -4.76 -27.26
C ASP A 127 8.33 -4.25 -27.22
N ASP A 128 8.67 -3.27 -28.07
CA ASP A 128 10.01 -2.67 -28.09
C ASP A 128 10.28 -1.89 -26.80
N ILE A 129 9.28 -1.15 -26.29
CA ILE A 129 9.38 -0.40 -25.04
C ILE A 129 9.59 -1.36 -23.86
N LEU A 130 8.82 -2.43 -23.77
CA LEU A 130 8.94 -3.44 -22.71
C LEU A 130 10.31 -4.13 -22.76
N HIS A 131 10.79 -4.47 -23.96
CA HIS A 131 12.12 -5.05 -24.15
C HIS A 131 13.25 -4.11 -23.69
N ILE A 132 13.14 -2.82 -24.02
CA ILE A 132 14.11 -1.81 -23.57
C ILE A 132 14.04 -1.65 -22.05
N GLN A 133 12.85 -1.56 -21.47
CA GLN A 133 12.66 -1.47 -20.02
C GLN A 133 13.27 -2.66 -19.29
N GLN A 134 13.06 -3.88 -19.80
CA GLN A 134 13.65 -5.09 -19.24
C GLN A 134 15.17 -5.03 -19.22
N LYS A 135 15.80 -4.61 -20.34
CA LYS A 135 17.25 -4.44 -20.43
C LYS A 135 17.80 -3.38 -19.48
N VAL A 136 17.03 -2.31 -19.21
CA VAL A 136 17.40 -1.30 -18.21
C VAL A 136 17.36 -1.89 -16.80
N VAL A 137 16.30 -2.61 -16.46
CA VAL A 137 16.15 -3.29 -15.15
C VAL A 137 17.27 -4.30 -14.91
N GLU A 138 17.66 -5.05 -15.95
CA GLU A 138 18.78 -5.99 -15.91
C GLU A 138 20.17 -5.32 -15.89
N GLY A 139 20.24 -3.99 -16.04
CA GLY A 139 21.50 -3.23 -16.05
C GLY A 139 22.29 -3.34 -17.36
N LEU A 140 21.68 -3.85 -18.43
CA LEU A 140 22.30 -3.99 -19.75
C LEU A 140 22.31 -2.68 -20.55
N ILE A 141 21.40 -1.77 -20.24
CA ILE A 141 21.28 -0.44 -20.87
C ILE A 141 21.21 0.64 -19.78
N VAL A 142 22.00 1.70 -19.94
CA VAL A 142 21.88 2.91 -19.09
C VAL A 142 20.68 3.73 -19.56
N PRO A 143 19.71 4.03 -18.69
CA PRO A 143 18.52 4.78 -19.09
C PRO A 143 18.87 6.22 -19.52
N ARG A 144 18.14 6.71 -20.51
CA ARG A 144 18.11 8.12 -20.93
C ARG A 144 16.65 8.51 -21.12
N TYR A 145 16.23 9.56 -20.44
CA TYR A 145 14.86 10.04 -20.38
C TYR A 145 14.76 11.49 -20.85
#